data_AF-A0A9D1YF05-F1
#
_entry.id   AF-A0A9D1YF05-F1
#
_cell.length_a   1.000
_cell.length_b   1.000
_cell.length_c   1.000
_cell.angle_alpha   90.00
_cell.angle_beta   90.00
_cell.angle_gamma   90.00
#
_symmetry.space_group_name_H-M   'P 1'
#
loop_
_entity.id
_entity.type
_entity.pdbx_description
1 polymer ?
#
loop_
_entity_poly.entity_id
_entity_poly.type
_entity_poly.pdbx_seq_one_letter_code
_entity_poly.pdbx_strand_id
1 'polypeptide(L)'
;MNWKKFWAIPAAALLLFATACQEQAPSDANSGNGGVLVSQQESGSSQTPLESDPEKPYQGITLSYRTYAFYQNESYPISYEFSVENVQIFDTYADAGLPEKDFLADYITDLNFVLVDIHVKKTEGPERSKCDTNDTMEEVILVNRTLEESYQEKGSYYSPPPCYFSGDPEVEDRYYSYWLDPGEERTFQLGWCLDDSVPDAKNPGPYLNDTQGLALYIGMGDGLNGNSIPLTP
;
A
#
# COMPACT_ATOMS: atom_id res chain seq x y z
N MET A 1 34.13 -68.42 -40.05
CA MET A 1 35.17 -68.96 -39.14
C MET A 1 35.69 -67.82 -38.29
N ASN A 2 35.60 -67.94 -36.95
CA ASN A 2 36.20 -67.12 -35.87
C ASN A 2 35.82 -65.62 -35.83
N TRP A 3 34.96 -65.10 -34.95
CA TRP A 3 34.75 -65.20 -33.48
C TRP A 3 35.76 -64.42 -32.62
N LYS A 4 35.17 -63.66 -31.67
CA LYS A 4 35.73 -62.91 -30.52
C LYS A 4 36.17 -61.46 -30.88
N LYS A 5 35.85 -60.40 -30.11
CA LYS A 5 35.68 -60.29 -28.66
C LYS A 5 34.70 -59.18 -28.29
N PHE A 6 33.87 -59.46 -27.27
CA PHE A 6 33.16 -58.50 -26.44
C PHE A 6 34.16 -57.65 -25.64
N TRP A 7 33.90 -56.35 -25.54
CA TRP A 7 34.36 -55.50 -24.44
C TRP A 7 33.17 -54.66 -23.97
N ALA A 8 32.85 -54.82 -22.69
CA ALA A 8 31.87 -54.04 -21.96
C ALA A 8 32.44 -52.65 -21.65
N ILE A 9 31.61 -51.62 -21.79
CA ILE A 9 31.87 -50.27 -21.24
C ILE A 9 30.78 -49.99 -20.21
N PRO A 10 31.14 -49.58 -18.98
CA PRO A 10 30.18 -49.21 -17.95
C PRO A 10 29.78 -47.73 -18.03
N ALA A 11 28.57 -47.45 -17.53
CA ALA A 11 28.14 -46.22 -16.86
C ALA A 11 28.27 -44.86 -17.59
N ALA A 12 27.13 -44.35 -18.04
CA ALA A 12 26.60 -43.05 -17.60
C ALA A 12 25.20 -42.84 -18.23
N ALA A 13 24.16 -43.01 -17.42
CA ALA A 13 22.80 -42.63 -17.81
C ALA A 13 22.70 -41.10 -17.79
N LEU A 14 22.75 -40.49 -18.97
CA LEU A 14 22.31 -39.11 -19.20
C LEU A 14 20.78 -39.07 -19.09
N LEU A 15 20.27 -38.88 -17.88
CA LEU A 15 18.90 -38.42 -17.68
C LEU A 15 18.87 -36.91 -17.98
N LEU A 16 18.62 -36.58 -19.24
CA LEU A 16 18.16 -35.26 -19.65
C LEU A 16 16.72 -35.08 -19.14
N PHE A 17 16.57 -34.69 -17.87
CA PHE A 17 15.38 -33.96 -17.47
C PHE A 17 15.59 -32.51 -17.85
N ALA A 18 15.16 -32.17 -19.06
CA ALA A 18 14.77 -30.81 -19.36
C ALA A 18 13.53 -30.51 -18.51
N THR A 19 13.72 -30.05 -17.27
CA THR A 19 12.73 -29.18 -16.66
C THR A 19 12.79 -27.89 -17.48
N ALA A 20 11.90 -27.81 -18.47
CA ALA A 20 11.53 -26.53 -19.05
C ALA A 20 11.10 -25.66 -17.88
N CYS A 21 11.99 -24.74 -17.46
CA CYS A 21 11.57 -23.55 -16.76
C CYS A 21 10.62 -22.87 -17.74
N GLN A 22 9.32 -23.00 -17.51
CA GLN A 22 8.37 -22.04 -18.05
C GLN A 22 8.68 -20.73 -17.35
N GLU A 23 9.66 -20.02 -17.92
CA GLU A 23 9.79 -18.58 -17.76
C GLU A 23 8.61 -17.99 -18.52
N GLN A 24 7.43 -18.01 -17.88
CA GLN A 24 6.36 -17.13 -18.28
C GLN A 24 6.81 -15.73 -17.89
N ALA A 25 7.41 -15.04 -18.86
CA ALA A 25 7.45 -13.60 -18.83
C ALA A 25 6.01 -13.11 -18.58
N PRO A 26 5.74 -12.35 -17.51
CA PRO A 26 4.48 -11.63 -17.45
C PRO A 26 4.48 -10.68 -18.65
N SER A 27 3.47 -10.85 -19.48
CA SER A 27 3.17 -9.96 -20.59
C SER A 27 2.82 -8.59 -20.01
N ASP A 28 3.81 -7.70 -19.95
CA ASP A 28 3.61 -6.27 -19.74
C ASP A 28 2.96 -5.67 -20.97
N ALA A 29 1.63 -5.67 -20.93
CA ALA A 29 0.81 -4.76 -21.73
C ALA A 29 -0.43 -4.43 -20.90
N ASN A 30 -0.24 -3.64 -19.84
CA ASN A 30 -1.33 -2.84 -19.32
C ASN A 30 -0.83 -1.42 -19.07
N SER A 31 -1.29 -0.52 -19.94
CA SER A 31 -1.26 0.93 -19.73
C SER A 31 -2.26 1.23 -18.61
N GLY A 32 -1.78 1.33 -17.38
CA GLY A 32 -2.56 1.68 -16.19
C GLY A 32 -1.62 1.98 -15.04
N ASN A 33 -2.04 2.89 -14.15
CA ASN A 33 -1.29 3.35 -12.98
C ASN A 33 -0.82 2.17 -12.09
N GLY A 34 0.20 2.44 -11.26
CA GLY A 34 0.99 1.46 -10.48
C GLY A 34 0.24 0.25 -9.91
N GLY A 35 0.90 -0.91 -9.94
CA GLY A 35 0.38 -2.16 -9.41
C GLY A 35 0.98 -2.55 -8.06
N VAL A 36 0.15 -3.08 -7.16
CA VAL A 36 0.59 -3.67 -5.88
C VAL A 36 1.23 -5.04 -6.17
N LEU A 37 2.53 -5.19 -5.93
CA LEU A 37 3.19 -6.50 -5.91
C LEU A 37 3.33 -6.95 -4.47
N VAL A 38 2.61 -8.01 -4.10
CA VAL A 38 2.64 -8.59 -2.76
C VAL A 38 3.93 -9.41 -2.58
N SER A 39 4.73 -9.07 -1.57
CA SER A 39 5.70 -9.99 -0.97
C SER A 39 5.25 -10.29 0.45
N GLN A 40 4.59 -11.44 0.66
CA GLN A 40 4.59 -12.05 1.99
C GLN A 40 6.01 -12.58 2.23
N GLN A 41 6.86 -11.78 2.87
CA GLN A 41 8.02 -12.37 3.53
C GLN A 41 7.52 -13.05 4.81
N GLU A 42 7.16 -14.32 4.70
CA GLU A 42 7.45 -15.26 5.79
C GLU A 42 8.97 -15.31 5.92
N SER A 43 9.53 -14.36 6.68
CA SER A 43 10.94 -14.36 7.00
C SER A 43 11.22 -15.65 7.77
N GLY A 44 11.95 -16.57 7.14
CA GLY A 44 12.45 -17.80 7.73
C GLY A 44 13.43 -17.48 8.86
N SER A 45 12.89 -17.15 10.02
CA SER A 45 13.59 -17.09 11.29
C SER A 45 12.65 -17.70 12.31
N SER A 46 13.12 -18.73 13.02
CA SER A 46 12.36 -19.40 14.08
C SER A 46 12.04 -18.41 15.20
N GLN A 47 10.94 -17.68 15.05
CA GLN A 47 10.30 -16.93 16.10
C GLN A 47 8.88 -17.48 16.23
N THR A 48 8.54 -17.85 17.46
CA THR A 48 7.21 -18.20 17.93
C THR A 48 6.16 -17.29 17.27
N PRO A 49 4.99 -17.80 16.85
CA PRO A 49 3.94 -16.94 16.31
C PRO A 49 3.68 -15.81 17.31
N LEU A 50 3.91 -14.56 16.89
CA LEU A 50 3.46 -13.42 17.67
C LEU A 50 1.95 -13.62 17.83
N GLU A 51 1.50 -13.76 19.07
CA GLU A 51 0.07 -13.81 19.37
C GLU A 51 -0.51 -12.48 18.87
N SER A 52 -1.36 -12.54 17.84
CA SER A 52 -1.95 -11.36 17.24
C SER A 52 -2.85 -10.70 18.27
N ASP A 53 -2.54 -9.45 18.63
CA ASP A 53 -3.42 -8.64 19.49
C ASP A 53 -4.68 -8.28 18.68
N PRO A 54 -5.87 -8.81 19.03
CA PRO A 54 -7.08 -8.50 18.30
C PRO A 54 -7.43 -7.01 18.38
N GLU A 55 -6.97 -6.27 19.38
CA GLU A 55 -7.18 -4.81 19.48
C GLU A 55 -6.26 -4.02 18.53
N LYS A 56 -5.22 -4.65 17.97
CA LYS A 56 -4.26 -4.05 17.05
C LYS A 56 -4.01 -4.94 15.83
N PRO A 57 -5.04 -5.17 15.00
CA PRO A 57 -4.98 -6.12 13.89
C PRO A 57 -3.95 -5.73 12.81
N TYR A 58 -3.46 -4.49 12.82
CA TYR A 58 -2.44 -3.97 11.92
C TYR A 58 -1.00 -4.42 12.26
N GLN A 59 -0.75 -4.94 13.46
CA GLN A 59 0.62 -5.26 13.90
C GLN A 59 1.26 -6.37 13.06
N GLY A 60 2.47 -6.10 12.57
CA GLY A 60 3.25 -7.05 11.77
C GLY A 60 2.81 -7.17 10.31
N ILE A 61 1.85 -6.35 9.88
CA ILE A 61 1.43 -6.30 8.47
C ILE A 61 2.21 -5.19 7.75
N THR A 62 2.85 -5.57 6.65
CA THR A 62 3.53 -4.65 5.74
C THR A 62 2.99 -4.86 4.33
N LEU A 63 2.62 -3.77 3.67
CA LEU A 63 2.22 -3.77 2.27
C LEU A 63 3.35 -3.23 1.40
N SER A 64 3.71 -3.98 0.36
CA SER A 64 4.60 -3.49 -0.68
C SER A 64 3.79 -2.78 -1.75
N TYR A 65 4.19 -1.58 -2.13
CA TYR A 65 3.54 -0.78 -3.16
C TYR A 65 4.54 -0.41 -4.25
N ARG A 66 4.16 -0.58 -5.52
CA ARG A 66 4.99 -0.23 -6.65
C ARG A 66 4.31 0.80 -7.54
N THR A 67 5.03 1.87 -7.82
CA THR A 67 4.60 2.96 -8.69
C THR A 67 5.75 3.39 -9.61
N TYR A 68 5.56 4.50 -10.32
CA TYR A 68 6.57 5.06 -11.21
C TYR A 68 6.71 6.56 -10.98
N ALA A 69 7.95 7.04 -10.88
CA ALA A 69 8.26 8.45 -11.07
C ALA A 69 8.55 8.73 -12.55
N PHE A 70 8.32 9.97 -12.96
CA PHE A 70 8.69 10.45 -14.28
C PHE A 70 9.80 11.49 -14.17
N TYR A 71 10.85 11.33 -14.97
CA TYR A 71 11.93 12.30 -15.09
C TYR A 71 12.41 12.32 -16.54
N GLN A 72 12.47 13.51 -17.14
CA GLN A 72 12.88 13.70 -18.55
C GLN A 72 12.15 12.78 -19.55
N ASN A 73 10.84 12.55 -19.37
CA ASN A 73 10.01 11.63 -20.16
C ASN A 73 10.38 10.14 -20.05
N GLU A 74 11.20 9.75 -19.07
CA GLU A 74 11.44 8.35 -18.71
C GLU A 74 10.70 8.01 -17.42
N SER A 75 10.16 6.79 -17.36
CA SER A 75 9.51 6.23 -16.17
C SER A 75 10.52 5.42 -15.37
N TYR A 76 10.64 5.72 -14.08
CA TYR A 76 11.51 5.01 -13.14
C TYR A 76 10.65 4.24 -12.15
N PRO A 77 10.80 2.90 -12.02
CA PRO A 77 10.05 2.15 -11.04
C PRO A 77 10.44 2.58 -9.64
N ILE A 78 9.45 2.68 -8.76
CA ILE A 78 9.61 2.98 -7.34
C ILE A 78 8.91 1.89 -6.55
N SER A 79 9.57 1.42 -5.49
CA SER A 79 9.04 0.42 -4.58
C SER A 79 9.02 0.99 -3.16
N TYR A 80 7.91 0.80 -2.47
CA TYR A 80 7.67 1.21 -1.10
C TYR A 80 7.24 0.03 -0.23
N GLU A 81 7.49 0.16 1.07
CA GLU A 81 6.89 -0.66 2.11
C GLU A 81 6.09 0.27 3.05
N PHE A 82 4.83 -0.07 3.29
CA PHE A 82 3.92 0.64 4.18
C PHE A 82 3.54 -0.27 5.34
N SER A 83 3.56 0.27 6.56
CA SER A 83 3.03 -0.41 7.75
C SER A 83 2.39 0.61 8.70
N VAL A 84 1.57 0.14 9.62
CA VAL A 84 0.90 0.99 10.61
C VAL A 84 1.50 0.74 11.97
N GLU A 85 1.92 1.81 12.63
CA GLU A 85 2.50 1.75 13.98
C GLU A 85 1.42 1.93 15.05
N ASN A 86 0.39 2.74 14.77
CA ASN A 86 -0.63 3.10 15.75
C ASN A 86 -1.89 3.65 15.06
N VAL A 87 -3.04 3.46 15.71
CA VAL A 87 -4.35 3.97 15.27
C VAL A 87 -5.05 4.57 16.48
N GLN A 88 -5.53 5.80 16.34
CA GLN A 88 -6.31 6.50 17.35
C GLN A 88 -7.63 6.97 16.74
N ILE A 89 -8.72 6.75 17.45
CA ILE A 89 -10.06 7.18 17.04
C ILE A 89 -10.55 8.16 18.08
N PHE A 90 -10.89 9.36 17.63
CA PHE A 90 -11.41 10.44 18.45
C PHE A 90 -12.89 10.68 18.13
N ASP A 91 -13.62 11.26 19.08
CA ASP A 91 -15.02 11.66 18.84
C ASP A 91 -15.08 12.78 17.78
N THR A 92 -14.13 13.72 17.82
CA THR A 92 -13.95 14.78 16.81
C THR A 92 -12.47 15.07 16.55
N TYR A 93 -12.15 15.80 15.48
CA TYR A 93 -10.77 16.21 15.18
C TYR A 93 -10.16 17.13 16.25
N ALA A 94 -10.98 17.92 16.92
CA ALA A 94 -10.53 18.85 17.96
C ALA A 94 -9.98 18.12 19.20
N ASP A 95 -10.45 16.89 19.45
CA ASP A 95 -10.01 16.08 20.59
C ASP A 95 -8.59 15.51 20.40
N ALA A 96 -8.06 15.54 19.17
CA ALA A 96 -6.70 15.06 18.88
C ALA A 96 -5.60 15.98 19.40
N GLY A 97 -5.93 17.22 19.81
CA GLY A 97 -4.96 18.20 20.30
C GLY A 97 -3.98 18.71 19.22
N LEU A 98 -4.28 18.45 17.94
CA LEU A 98 -3.53 18.93 16.79
C LEU A 98 -3.93 20.37 16.44
N PRO A 99 -3.02 21.21 15.92
CA PRO A 99 -3.36 22.59 15.57
C PRO A 99 -4.37 22.65 14.42
N GLU A 100 -5.48 23.37 14.60
CA GLU A 100 -6.55 23.50 13.59
C GLU A 100 -6.04 23.99 12.23
N LYS A 101 -5.05 24.89 12.22
CA LYS A 101 -4.42 25.41 10.99
C LYS A 101 -3.74 24.34 10.13
N ASP A 102 -3.45 23.19 10.72
CA ASP A 102 -2.76 22.09 10.05
C ASP A 102 -3.77 21.14 9.38
N PHE A 103 -5.08 21.38 9.48
CA PHE A 103 -6.11 20.61 8.80
C PHE A 103 -6.56 21.30 7.50
N LEU A 104 -6.98 20.49 6.53
CA LEU A 104 -7.67 20.98 5.33
C LEU A 104 -9.15 21.23 5.63
N ALA A 105 -9.51 22.51 5.71
CA ALA A 105 -10.85 22.96 6.11
C ALA A 105 -12.01 22.32 5.32
N ASP A 106 -11.82 22.02 4.04
CA ASP A 106 -12.84 21.43 3.17
C ASP A 106 -13.21 19.98 3.55
N TYR A 107 -12.37 19.31 4.35
CA TYR A 107 -12.54 17.90 4.74
C TYR A 107 -12.76 17.70 6.24
N ILE A 108 -12.94 18.79 6.99
CA ILE A 108 -13.25 18.71 8.42
C ILE A 108 -14.75 18.48 8.61
N THR A 109 -15.11 17.57 9.52
CA THR A 109 -16.49 17.30 9.94
C THR A 109 -16.58 17.25 11.47
N ASP A 110 -17.80 17.20 12.00
CA ASP A 110 -18.09 17.02 13.43
C ASP A 110 -18.20 15.53 13.83
N LEU A 111 -17.80 14.61 12.95
CA LEU A 111 -17.82 13.17 13.21
C LEU A 111 -16.45 12.67 13.69
N ASN A 112 -16.38 11.36 13.95
CA ASN A 112 -15.16 10.70 14.40
C ASN A 112 -13.96 11.09 13.53
N PHE A 113 -12.83 11.28 14.20
CA PHE A 113 -11.56 11.54 13.55
C PHE A 113 -10.63 10.34 13.77
N VAL A 114 -10.16 9.74 12.68
CA VAL A 114 -9.25 8.61 12.69
C VAL A 114 -7.85 9.13 12.39
N LEU A 115 -6.93 9.01 13.33
CA LEU A 115 -5.51 9.36 13.17
C LEU A 115 -4.68 8.09 13.12
N VAL A 116 -3.85 7.96 12.08
CA VAL A 116 -3.00 6.79 11.86
C VAL A 116 -1.55 7.22 11.73
N ASP A 117 -0.68 6.55 12.48
CA ASP A 117 0.77 6.67 12.35
C ASP A 117 1.24 5.62 11.32
N ILE A 118 1.59 6.08 10.12
CA ILE A 118 1.98 5.24 8.97
C ILE A 118 3.48 5.31 8.78
N HIS A 119 4.14 4.16 8.90
CA HIS A 119 5.55 4.01 8.60
C HIS A 119 5.75 3.67 7.13
N VAL A 120 6.53 4.50 6.44
CA VAL A 120 6.83 4.36 5.01
C VAL A 120 8.33 4.22 4.81
N LYS A 121 8.71 3.23 4.02
CA LYS A 121 10.09 3.01 3.60
C LYS A 121 10.17 2.94 2.09
N LYS A 122 11.09 3.69 1.49
CA LYS A 122 11.37 3.60 0.05
C LYS A 122 12.45 2.55 -0.18
N THR A 123 12.08 1.43 -0.77
CA THR A 123 13.01 0.30 -0.97
C THR A 123 13.79 0.43 -2.28
N GLU A 124 13.16 1.00 -3.32
CA GLU A 124 13.76 1.22 -4.64
C GLU A 124 13.22 2.51 -5.26
N GLY A 125 14.00 3.18 -6.10
CA GLY A 125 13.56 4.35 -6.85
C GLY A 125 14.71 5.31 -7.19
N PRO A 126 14.41 6.44 -7.85
CA PRO A 126 15.39 7.50 -8.05
C PRO A 126 15.65 8.26 -6.74
N GLU A 127 16.86 8.80 -6.62
CA GLU A 127 17.21 9.84 -5.63
C GLU A 127 16.54 11.16 -6.01
N ARG A 128 16.39 12.08 -5.04
CA ARG A 128 15.73 13.39 -5.24
C ARG A 128 16.24 14.15 -6.46
N SER A 129 17.55 14.11 -6.68
CA SER A 129 18.21 14.81 -7.79
C SER A 129 17.79 14.36 -9.20
N LYS A 130 17.06 13.25 -9.31
CA LYS A 130 16.62 12.61 -10.56
C LYS A 130 15.09 12.48 -10.63
N CYS A 131 14.35 13.32 -9.93
CA CYS A 131 12.91 13.33 -9.95
C CYS A 131 12.34 14.75 -9.85
N ASP A 132 11.39 15.08 -10.73
CA ASP A 132 10.78 16.41 -10.79
C ASP A 132 9.52 16.52 -9.92
N THR A 133 9.03 15.40 -9.36
CA THR A 133 7.78 15.31 -8.61
C THR A 133 8.00 14.71 -7.23
N ASN A 134 7.33 15.24 -6.22
CA ASN A 134 7.29 14.62 -4.91
C ASN A 134 6.38 13.38 -4.89
N ASP A 135 6.63 12.49 -3.94
CA ASP A 135 5.70 11.42 -3.60
C ASP A 135 4.47 11.99 -2.86
N THR A 136 3.35 11.29 -2.86
CA THR A 136 2.09 11.79 -2.25
C THR A 136 1.44 10.75 -1.34
N MET A 137 0.93 11.22 -0.21
CA MET A 137 0.15 10.39 0.73
C MET A 137 -1.33 10.23 0.34
N GLU A 138 -1.76 10.89 -0.74
CA GLU A 138 -3.10 10.68 -1.33
C GLU A 138 -3.30 9.24 -1.85
N GLU A 139 -2.21 8.48 -1.99
CA GLU A 139 -2.22 7.05 -2.32
C GLU A 139 -2.76 6.16 -1.19
N VAL A 140 -2.85 6.68 0.04
CA VAL A 140 -3.37 5.95 1.19
C VAL A 140 -4.87 6.18 1.30
N ILE A 141 -5.63 5.09 1.21
CA ILE A 141 -7.09 5.13 1.18
C ILE A 141 -7.63 4.43 2.42
N LEU A 142 -8.39 5.17 3.23
CA LEU A 142 -9.12 4.63 4.39
C LEU A 142 -10.53 4.20 3.97
N VAL A 143 -10.91 2.98 4.32
CA VAL A 143 -12.27 2.47 4.11
C VAL A 143 -12.80 1.86 5.40
N ASN A 144 -14.13 1.81 5.53
CA ASN A 144 -14.81 0.96 6.51
C ASN A 144 -15.41 -0.26 5.79
N ARG A 145 -15.98 -1.19 6.57
CA ARG A 145 -16.57 -2.42 6.04
C ARG A 145 -17.63 -2.15 4.97
N THR A 146 -18.51 -1.17 5.19
CA THR A 146 -19.57 -0.83 4.23
C THR A 146 -19.03 -0.30 2.89
N LEU A 147 -17.98 0.51 2.92
CA LEU A 147 -17.31 0.97 1.71
C LEU A 147 -16.63 -0.18 0.96
N GLU A 148 -15.93 -1.06 1.68
CA GLU A 148 -15.27 -2.22 1.11
C GLU A 148 -16.28 -3.15 0.42
N GLU A 149 -17.38 -3.49 1.10
CA GLU A 149 -18.48 -4.30 0.56
C GLU A 149 -19.10 -3.63 -0.68
N SER A 150 -19.36 -2.32 -0.63
CA SER A 150 -19.91 -1.58 -1.78
C SER A 150 -18.97 -1.59 -2.98
N TYR A 151 -17.65 -1.47 -2.77
CA TYR A 151 -16.68 -1.56 -3.84
C TYR A 151 -16.68 -2.96 -4.47
N GLN A 152 -16.70 -4.02 -3.65
CA GLN A 152 -16.74 -5.40 -4.14
C GLN A 152 -18.02 -5.69 -4.94
N GLU A 153 -19.17 -5.14 -4.53
CA GLU A 153 -20.45 -5.36 -5.21
C GLU A 153 -20.66 -4.49 -6.46
N LYS A 154 -20.27 -3.22 -6.41
CA LYS A 154 -20.68 -2.19 -7.39
C LYS A 154 -19.51 -1.54 -8.11
N GLY A 155 -18.27 -1.80 -7.69
CA GLY A 155 -17.06 -1.16 -8.23
C GLY A 155 -17.00 0.34 -7.95
N SER A 156 -17.77 0.85 -6.98
CA SER A 156 -17.85 2.27 -6.65
C SER A 156 -17.83 2.46 -5.14
N TYR A 157 -16.98 3.38 -4.72
CA TYR A 157 -16.83 3.85 -3.35
C TYR A 157 -16.42 5.33 -3.40
N TYR A 158 -16.69 6.05 -2.31
CA TYR A 158 -16.12 7.37 -2.09
C TYR A 158 -15.45 7.37 -0.72
N SER A 159 -14.12 7.35 -0.70
CA SER A 159 -13.34 7.59 0.49
C SER A 159 -12.89 9.05 0.48
N PRO A 160 -13.15 9.84 1.54
CA PRO A 160 -12.66 11.20 1.61
C PRO A 160 -11.12 11.20 1.69
N PRO A 161 -10.44 12.19 1.10
CA PRO A 161 -8.99 12.35 1.31
C PRO A 161 -8.70 12.68 2.78
N PRO A 162 -7.45 12.49 3.26
CA PRO A 162 -7.11 12.76 4.65
C PRO A 162 -7.29 14.25 5.00
N CYS A 163 -8.07 14.61 6.02
CA CYS A 163 -8.19 16.01 6.43
C CYS A 163 -6.95 16.54 7.18
N TYR A 164 -6.03 15.68 7.59
CA TYR A 164 -4.78 16.02 8.26
C TYR A 164 -3.61 15.21 7.71
N PHE A 165 -2.46 15.86 7.58
CA PHE A 165 -1.17 15.24 7.34
C PHE A 165 -0.08 15.98 8.11
N SER A 166 0.79 15.24 8.80
CA SER A 166 1.90 15.84 9.56
C SER A 166 2.93 16.56 8.68
N GLY A 167 2.87 16.35 7.37
CA GLY A 167 3.77 17.00 6.41
C GLY A 167 5.15 16.37 6.34
N ASP A 168 5.89 16.80 5.32
CA ASP A 168 7.34 16.83 5.35
C ASP A 168 7.76 18.32 5.35
N PRO A 169 8.37 18.84 6.43
CA PRO A 169 8.73 20.26 6.50
C PRO A 169 9.74 20.68 5.42
N GLU A 170 10.41 19.74 4.75
CA GLU A 170 11.37 20.00 3.69
C GLU A 170 10.72 20.07 2.29
N VAL A 171 9.41 19.79 2.18
CA VAL A 171 8.68 19.72 0.91
C VAL A 171 7.55 20.76 0.87
N GLU A 172 7.77 21.87 0.17
CA GLU A 172 6.81 23.00 0.09
C GLU A 172 5.80 22.91 -1.08
N ASP A 173 5.69 21.77 -1.76
CA ASP A 173 5.02 21.69 -3.07
C ASP A 173 3.50 21.50 -2.99
N ARG A 174 3.05 20.41 -2.35
CA ARG A 174 1.62 20.13 -2.11
C ARG A 174 1.42 19.62 -0.70
N TYR A 175 0.21 19.82 -0.17
CA TYR A 175 -0.11 19.52 1.22
C TYR A 175 0.26 18.08 1.62
N TYR A 176 -0.07 17.06 0.81
CA TYR A 176 0.25 15.65 1.10
C TYR A 176 1.62 15.17 0.57
N SER A 177 2.47 16.09 0.10
CA SER A 177 3.73 15.71 -0.51
C SER A 177 4.78 15.35 0.53
N TYR A 178 5.59 14.37 0.19
CA TYR A 178 6.78 13.99 0.95
C TYR A 178 7.88 13.51 0.00
N TRP A 179 9.09 13.33 0.52
CA TRP A 179 10.16 12.66 -0.20
C TRP A 179 10.94 11.73 0.73
N LEU A 180 11.32 10.58 0.19
CA LEU A 180 12.32 9.69 0.76
C LEU A 180 13.32 9.34 -0.34
N ASP A 181 14.60 9.32 -0.02
CA ASP A 181 15.59 8.67 -0.89
C ASP A 181 15.57 7.13 -0.70
N PRO A 182 16.05 6.34 -1.67
CA PRO A 182 16.07 4.88 -1.53
C PRO A 182 16.86 4.43 -0.30
N GLY A 183 16.22 3.60 0.54
CA GLY A 183 16.76 3.14 1.81
C GLY A 183 16.34 4.00 3.01
N GLU A 184 15.72 5.15 2.79
CA GLU A 184 15.15 5.97 3.87
C GLU A 184 13.76 5.48 4.27
N GLU A 185 13.43 5.74 5.53
CA GLU A 185 12.15 5.43 6.15
C GLU A 185 11.72 6.55 7.07
N ARG A 186 10.41 6.76 7.19
CA ARG A 186 9.83 7.78 8.06
C ARG A 186 8.40 7.40 8.44
N THR A 187 8.04 7.74 9.67
CA THR A 187 6.66 7.68 10.14
C THR A 187 5.98 9.02 9.93
N PHE A 188 4.82 9.00 9.28
CA PHE A 188 3.95 10.15 9.08
C PHE A 188 2.63 9.94 9.79
N GLN A 189 1.97 11.04 10.18
CA GLN A 189 0.62 10.98 10.70
C GLN A 189 -0.37 11.40 9.61
N LEU A 190 -1.36 10.56 9.35
CA LEU A 190 -2.48 10.85 8.47
C LEU A 190 -3.79 10.81 9.26
N GLY A 191 -4.66 11.78 9.03
CA GLY A 191 -5.95 11.88 9.70
C GLY A 191 -7.11 11.99 8.74
N TRP A 192 -8.22 11.32 9.05
CA TRP A 192 -9.48 11.39 8.30
C TRP A 192 -10.64 11.76 9.23
N CYS A 193 -11.41 12.76 8.84
CA CYS A 193 -12.73 13.01 9.41
C CYS A 193 -13.75 12.13 8.68
N LEU A 194 -14.57 11.43 9.44
CA LEU A 194 -15.68 10.66 8.87
C LEU A 194 -16.74 11.60 8.29
N ASP A 195 -17.51 11.13 7.32
CA ASP A 195 -18.51 11.95 6.62
C ASP A 195 -19.84 11.20 6.52
N ASP A 196 -20.92 11.81 7.01
CA ASP A 196 -22.29 11.29 6.93
C ASP A 196 -23.13 11.97 5.83
N SER A 197 -22.47 12.69 4.92
CA SER A 197 -23.11 13.30 3.77
C SER A 197 -23.99 12.31 3.01
N VAL A 198 -25.10 12.79 2.49
CA VAL A 198 -26.03 11.95 1.71
C VAL A 198 -25.43 11.75 0.32
N PRO A 199 -25.38 10.50 -0.21
CA PRO A 199 -24.90 10.21 -1.56
C PRO A 199 -25.60 11.09 -2.59
N ASP A 200 -24.81 11.90 -3.29
CA ASP A 200 -25.34 12.74 -4.36
C ASP A 200 -25.30 11.99 -5.70
N ALA A 201 -25.93 12.58 -6.73
CA ALA A 201 -25.99 11.95 -8.05
C ALA A 201 -24.60 11.77 -8.71
N LYS A 202 -23.56 12.44 -8.22
CA LYS A 202 -22.17 12.32 -8.71
C LYS A 202 -21.40 11.24 -7.96
N ASN A 203 -21.70 11.03 -6.67
CA ASN A 203 -21.10 10.03 -5.79
C ASN A 203 -22.19 9.13 -5.16
N PRO A 204 -22.73 8.17 -5.92
CA PRO A 204 -23.86 7.33 -5.45
C PRO A 204 -23.45 6.22 -4.44
N GLY A 205 -22.18 6.14 -4.06
CA GLY A 205 -21.65 5.15 -3.11
C GLY A 205 -21.90 5.54 -1.65
N PRO A 206 -21.81 4.60 -0.70
CA PRO A 206 -21.79 4.94 0.72
C PRO A 206 -20.57 5.83 1.04
N TYR A 207 -20.63 6.54 2.17
CA TYR A 207 -19.50 7.32 2.70
C TYR A 207 -18.81 6.58 3.83
N LEU A 208 -17.59 7.02 4.15
CA LEU A 208 -16.86 6.62 5.34
C LEU A 208 -17.49 7.31 6.57
N ASN A 209 -18.56 6.74 7.12
CA ASN A 209 -19.39 7.37 8.15
C ASN A 209 -19.32 6.69 9.53
N ASP A 210 -18.63 5.54 9.64
CA ASP A 210 -18.37 4.85 10.89
C ASP A 210 -16.96 4.23 10.92
N THR A 211 -16.59 3.71 12.09
CA THR A 211 -15.28 3.10 12.34
C THR A 211 -15.32 1.58 12.35
N GLN A 212 -16.36 0.95 11.80
CA GLN A 212 -16.49 -0.51 11.84
C GLN A 212 -15.67 -1.17 10.72
N GLY A 213 -14.73 -2.03 11.10
CA GLY A 213 -13.88 -2.73 10.13
C GLY A 213 -13.06 -1.77 9.28
N LEU A 214 -12.44 -0.78 9.89
CA LEU A 214 -11.53 0.13 9.19
C LEU A 214 -10.35 -0.63 8.61
N ALA A 215 -9.95 -0.28 7.39
CA ALA A 215 -8.78 -0.82 6.71
C ALA A 215 -8.10 0.22 5.83
N LEU A 216 -6.77 0.11 5.68
CA LEU A 216 -6.00 0.91 4.73
C LEU A 216 -5.67 0.14 3.47
N TYR A 217 -5.90 0.77 2.33
CA TYR A 217 -5.42 0.35 1.02
C TYR A 217 -4.37 1.35 0.51
N ILE A 218 -3.43 0.86 -0.31
CA ILE A 218 -2.39 1.70 -0.91
C ILE A 218 -2.51 1.60 -2.44
N GLY A 219 -2.67 2.74 -3.10
CA GLY A 219 -2.56 2.89 -4.56
C GLY A 219 -3.56 3.86 -5.17
N MET A 220 -3.15 4.51 -6.26
CA MET A 220 -4.02 5.39 -7.04
C MET A 220 -4.73 4.66 -8.19
N GLY A 221 -6.03 4.90 -8.33
CA GLY A 221 -6.72 4.87 -9.63
C GLY A 221 -7.35 3.55 -10.07
N ASP A 222 -6.90 2.41 -9.54
CA ASP A 222 -7.48 1.10 -9.90
C ASP A 222 -8.54 0.60 -8.92
N GLY A 223 -8.83 1.38 -7.85
CA GLY A 223 -9.77 1.05 -6.79
C GLY A 223 -9.14 0.26 -5.64
N LEU A 224 -9.93 -0.42 -4.82
CA LEU A 224 -9.45 -1.23 -3.68
C LEU A 224 -8.92 -2.59 -4.16
N ASN A 225 -7.86 -2.58 -4.96
CA ASN A 225 -7.23 -3.80 -5.48
C ASN A 225 -6.02 -4.17 -4.64
N GLY A 226 -5.97 -5.42 -4.15
CA GLY A 226 -4.84 -5.96 -3.39
C GLY A 226 -5.15 -6.21 -1.92
N ASN A 227 -4.10 -6.39 -1.12
CA ASN A 227 -4.21 -6.58 0.33
C ASN A 227 -4.39 -5.22 1.03
N SER A 228 -5.07 -5.25 2.17
CA SER A 228 -5.24 -4.10 3.05
C SER A 228 -4.60 -4.34 4.41
N ILE A 229 -4.39 -3.26 5.17
CA ILE A 229 -4.02 -3.32 6.59
C ILE A 229 -5.29 -3.10 7.42
N PRO A 230 -5.85 -4.12 8.09
CA PRO A 230 -6.97 -3.93 9.00
C PRO A 230 -6.53 -3.06 10.18
N LEU A 231 -7.31 -2.01 10.47
CA LEU A 231 -7.03 -1.06 11.55
C LEU A 231 -7.85 -1.34 12.81
N THR A 232 -9.07 -1.85 12.65
CA THR A 232 -9.98 -2.21 13.75
C THR A 232 -10.47 -3.65 13.60
N PRO A 233 -10.91 -4.30 14.69
CA PRO A 233 -11.52 -5.63 14.65
C PRO A 233 -12.76 -5.74 13.72
#